data_AF-B4FXB6-F1
#
_entry.id   AF-B4FXB6-F1
#
_cell.length_a   1.000
_cell.length_b   1.000
_cell.length_c   1.000
_cell.angle_alpha   90.00
_cell.angle_beta   90.00
_cell.angle_gamma   90.00
#
_symmetry.space_group_name_H-M   'P 1'
#
loop_
_entity.id
_entity.type
_entity.pdbx_description
1 polymer ?
#
loop_
_entity_poly.entity_id
_entity_poly.type
_entity_poly.pdbx_seq_one_letter_code
_entity_poly.pdbx_strand_id
1 'polypeptide(L)' 'MRFIIAGNLLGLPAITVPVGHDKQGLPIGLQLIGRPWGEASLLRVASAVEELCLKKRKRPSAFYDILKA' A
#
# COMPACT_ATOMS: atom_id res chain seq x y z
N MET A 1 3.50 16.31 0.53
CA MET A 1 3.99 15.21 -0.33
C MET A 1 5.45 14.87 -0.06
N ARG A 2 5.83 14.57 1.19
CA ARG A 2 7.26 14.49 1.58
C ARG A 2 8.00 13.30 0.99
N PHE A 3 7.33 12.16 0.76
CA PHE A 3 7.98 10.89 0.43
C PHE A 3 7.79 10.42 -1.02
N ILE A 4 6.84 10.98 -1.75
CA ILE A 4 6.48 10.50 -3.09
C ILE A 4 7.32 11.15 -4.22
N ILE A 5 8.02 12.25 -3.91
CA ILE A 5 8.68 13.10 -4.91
C ILE A 5 9.73 12.34 -5.72
N ALA A 6 10.50 11.45 -5.08
CA ALA A 6 11.55 10.68 -5.75
C ALA A 6 10.97 9.77 -6.85
N GLY A 7 9.82 9.13 -6.61
CA GLY A 7 9.15 8.29 -7.61
C GLY A 7 8.67 9.12 -8.81
N ASN A 8 8.00 10.23 -8.54
CA ASN A 8 7.45 11.10 -9.58
C ASN A 8 8.54 11.76 -10.45
N LEU A 9 9.55 12.36 -9.81
CA LEU A 9 10.58 13.13 -10.51
C LEU A 9 11.49 12.25 -11.36
N LEU A 10 11.79 11.03 -10.88
CA LEU A 10 12.70 10.11 -11.55
C LEU A 10 11.99 9.07 -12.44
N GLY A 11 10.65 9.06 -12.45
CA GLY A 11 9.86 8.06 -13.20
C GLY A 11 10.03 6.64 -12.67
N LEU A 12 10.31 6.47 -11.38
CA LEU A 12 10.51 5.15 -10.77
C LEU A 12 9.17 4.52 -10.40
N PRO A 13 9.02 3.19 -10.57
CA PRO A 13 7.82 2.51 -10.12
C PRO A 13 7.75 2.57 -8.59
N ALA A 14 6.59 2.97 -8.06
CA ALA A 14 6.33 3.06 -6.63
C ALA A 14 4.95 2.50 -6.30
N ILE A 15 4.84 1.82 -5.17
CA ILE A 15 3.56 1.29 -4.65
C ILE A 15 3.44 1.60 -3.16
N THR A 16 2.23 1.93 -2.73
CA THR A 16 1.91 2.07 -1.30
C THR A 16 1.03 0.89 -0.87
N VAL A 17 1.53 0.11 0.08
CA VAL A 17 0.81 -1.03 0.65
C VAL A 17 0.35 -0.64 2.05
N PRO A 18 -0.90 -0.90 2.45
CA PRO A 18 -1.29 -0.73 3.84
C PRO A 18 -0.43 -1.65 4.71
N VAL A 19 -0.08 -1.24 5.93
CA VAL A 19 0.72 -2.08 6.86
C VAL A 19 0.15 -2.16 8.27
N GLY A 20 -0.95 -1.45 8.53
CA GLY A 20 -1.61 -1.48 9.82
C GLY A 20 -2.38 -0.21 10.08
N HIS A 21 -2.66 0.03 11.35
CA HIS A 21 -3.31 1.24 11.83
C HIS A 21 -2.54 1.81 13.01
N ASP A 22 -2.66 3.11 13.24
CA ASP A 22 -2.13 3.76 14.43
C ASP A 22 -3.01 3.46 15.66
N LYS A 23 -2.65 4.04 16.82
CA LYS A 23 -3.40 3.90 18.07
C LYS A 23 -4.83 4.46 18.01
N GLN A 24 -5.10 5.37 17.08
CA GLN A 24 -6.41 5.98 16.86
C GLN A 24 -7.22 5.21 15.79
N GLY A 25 -6.63 4.17 15.20
CA GLY A 25 -7.26 3.36 14.17
C GLY A 25 -7.23 3.99 12.77
N LEU A 26 -6.33 4.96 12.53
CA LEU A 26 -6.07 5.53 11.21
C LEU A 26 -5.11 4.64 10.42
N PRO A 27 -5.33 4.45 9.10
CA PRO A 27 -4.51 3.55 8.30
C PRO A 27 -3.08 4.08 8.10
N ILE A 28 -2.09 3.18 8.20
CA ILE A 28 -0.68 3.45 7.92
C ILE A 28 -0.30 2.76 6.61
N GLY A 29 0.36 3.49 5.71
CA GLY A 29 0.88 2.98 4.45
C GLY A 29 2.42 2.93 4.43
N LEU A 30 2.97 1.88 3.85
CA LEU A 30 4.38 1.73 3.52
C LEU A 30 4.58 1.93 2.02
N GLN A 31 5.44 2.87 1.64
CA GLN A 31 5.82 3.10 0.26
C GLN A 31 7.07 2.30 -0.10
N LEU A 32 6.98 1.51 -1.16
CA LEU A 32 8.09 0.80 -1.78
C LEU A 32 8.41 1.47 -3.12
N ILE A 33 9.69 1.76 -3.37
CA ILE A 33 10.17 2.31 -4.65
C ILE A 33 11.10 1.27 -5.28
N GLY A 34 10.78 0.87 -6.50
CA GLY A 34 11.52 -0.11 -7.27
C GLY A 34 12.59 0.50 -8.17
N ARG A 35 13.37 -0.38 -8.81
CA ARG A 35 14.25 -0.01 -9.93
C ARG A 35 13.40 0.34 -11.17
N PRO A 36 13.94 1.11 -12.14
CA PRO A 36 13.28 1.30 -13.43
C PRO A 36 12.84 -0.04 -14.04
N TRP A 37 11.60 -0.11 -14.52
CA TRP A 37 11.00 -1.31 -15.15
C TRP A 37 10.95 -2.55 -14.22
N GLY A 38 10.97 -2.32 -12.91
CA GLY A 38 11.02 -3.36 -11.87
C GLY A 38 9.67 -3.77 -11.28
N GLU A 39 8.55 -3.46 -11.93
CA GLU A 39 7.19 -3.57 -11.39
C GLU A 39 6.88 -5.00 -10.91
N ALA A 40 7.28 -6.03 -11.68
CA ALA A 40 7.04 -7.42 -11.30
C ALA A 40 7.69 -7.79 -9.97
N SER A 41 8.93 -7.32 -9.74
CA SER A 41 9.62 -7.55 -8.47
C SER A 41 9.04 -6.70 -7.35
N LEU A 42 8.67 -5.45 -7.64
CA LEU A 42 8.02 -4.56 -6.69
C LEU A 42 6.68 -5.13 -6.19
N LEU A 43 5.87 -5.67 -7.10
CA LEU A 43 4.59 -6.32 -6.78
C LEU A 43 4.76 -7.59 -5.95
N ARG A 44 5.80 -8.41 -6.22
CA ARG A 44 6.11 -9.58 -5.36
C ARG A 44 6.42 -9.17 -3.93
N VAL A 45 7.23 -8.13 -3.75
CA VAL A 45 7.54 -7.60 -2.40
C VAL A 45 6.29 -7.02 -1.75
N ALA A 46 5.50 -6.26 -2.49
CA ALA A 46 4.25 -5.68 -1.99
C ALA A 46 3.27 -6.76 -1.51
N SER A 47 3.13 -7.85 -2.25
CA SER A 47 2.27 -8.99 -1.88
C SER A 47 2.78 -9.67 -0.60
N ALA A 48 4.09 -9.89 -0.47
CA ALA A 48 4.66 -10.45 0.76
C ALA A 48 4.44 -9.52 1.98
N VAL A 49 4.57 -8.20 1.79
CA VAL A 49 4.28 -7.21 2.84
C VAL A 49 2.79 -7.26 3.25
N GLU A 50 1.88 -7.33 2.28
CA GLU A 50 0.44 -7.41 2.56
C GLU A 50 0.09 -8.68 3.35
N GLU A 51 0.65 -9.84 2.99
CA GLU A 51 0.42 -11.10 3.69
C GLU A 51 0.92 -11.07 5.15
N LEU A 52 2.08 -10.44 5.38
CA LEU A 52 2.68 -10.33 6.71
C LEU A 52 1.94 -9.32 7.60
N CYS A 53 1.54 -8.18 7.04
CA CYS A 53 1.02 -7.06 7.82
C CYS A 53 -0.51 -6.99 7.88
N LEU A 54 -1.24 -7.61 6.94
CA LEU A 54 -2.67 -7.36 6.73
C LEU A 54 -3.57 -8.58 6.64
N LYS A 55 -3.27 -9.61 7.44
CA LYS A 55 -4.14 -10.79 7.61
C LYS A 55 -5.60 -10.45 7.93
N LYS A 56 -5.88 -9.30 8.58
CA LYS A 56 -7.24 -8.84 8.88
C LYS A 56 -7.37 -7.34 8.66
N ARG A 57 -7.99 -6.96 7.55
CA ARG A 57 -8.22 -5.55 7.19
C ARG A 57 -9.39 -4.99 8.00
N LYS A 58 -9.16 -3.89 8.73
CA LYS A 58 -10.23 -3.14 9.40
C LYS A 58 -11.10 -2.47 8.33
N ARG A 59 -12.41 -2.67 8.38
CA ARG A 59 -13.34 -1.98 7.49
C ARG A 59 -13.43 -0.50 7.89
N PRO A 60 -13.45 0.43 6.93
CA PRO A 60 -13.71 1.84 7.23
C PRO A 60 -15.14 2.02 7.74
N SER A 61 -15.40 3.16 8.40
CA SER A 61 -16.74 3.52 8.91
C SER A 61 -17.77 3.63 7.79
N ALA A 62 -17.37 4.12 6.61
CA ALA A 62 -18.19 4.14 5.40
C ALA A 62 -17.78 2.97 4.49
N PHE A 63 -18.44 1.81 4.65
CA PHE A 63 -18.24 0.62 3.81
C PHE A 63 -19.59 0.11 3.28
N TYR A 64 -19.66 -0.15 1.97
CA TYR A 64 -20.87 -0.63 1.30
C TYR A 64 -20.54 -1.93 0.54
N ASP A 65 -21.34 -2.98 0.75
CA ASP A 65 -21.16 -4.29 0.12
C ASP A 65 -21.97 -4.35 -1.18
N ILE A 66 -21.29 -4.13 -2.31
CA ILE A 66 -21.92 -4.07 -3.64
C ILE A 66 -22.43 -5.42 -4.15
N LEU A 67 -21.92 -6.53 -3.61
CA LEU A 67 -22.28 -7.88 -4.08
C LEU A 67 -23.50 -8.45 -3.33
N LYS A 68 -23.96 -7.76 -2.30
CA LYS A 68 -25.17 -8.08 -1.53
C LYS A 68 -26.28 -7.05 -1.69
N ALA A 69 -26.13 -6.17 -2.68
CA ALA A 69 -27.12 -5.17 -3.05
C ALA A 69 -28.24 -5.80 -3.90
#